data_AF-A0AAP0R426-F1
#
_entry.id   AF-A0AAP0R426-F1
#
_cell.length_a   1.000
_cell.length_b   1.000
_cell.length_c   1.000
_cell.angle_alpha   90.00
_cell.angle_beta   90.00
_cell.angle_gamma   90.00
#
_symmetry.space_group_name_H-M   'P 1'
#
loop_
_entity.id
_entity.type
_entity.pdbx_description
1 polymer ?
#
loop_
_entity_poly.entity_id
_entity_poly.type
_entity_poly.pdbx_seq_one_letter_code
_entity_poly.pdbx_strand_id
1 'polypeptide(L)'
;MWVAEGFVNKNSRQTDEEAANHYFTQLVDRSMIQAVTLFARDVVKACKIHDLMRDITTHMIKQEKFGDILEDGKKHIEERQRRLSICDNAQNVPSNMSKLNLRSFLMFRISELSSSALKKIFAELKLVRVLDLQGVPIKHLPKEVGYLIHLRYLDLRGTLIENLPRSLKNLRNLQSFGCQKHKRKKFTSRYQHASTAETSSYDKLL
;
A
#
# COMPACT_ATOMS: atom_id res chain seq x y z
N MET A 1 2.31 -4.27 5.22
CA MET A 1 1.07 -4.67 4.52
C MET A 1 0.44 -5.97 5.05
N TRP A 2 1.12 -7.13 5.05
CA TRP A 2 0.51 -8.42 5.43
C TRP A 2 -0.10 -8.46 6.85
N VAL A 3 0.52 -7.77 7.80
CA VAL A 3 -0.01 -7.60 9.17
C VAL A 3 -1.36 -6.87 9.16
N ALA A 4 -1.47 -5.77 8.39
CA ALA A 4 -2.70 -4.97 8.30
C ALA A 4 -3.85 -5.73 7.61
N GLU A 5 -3.53 -6.61 6.68
CA GLU A 5 -4.47 -7.58 6.09
C GLU A 5 -4.93 -8.65 7.08
N GLY A 6 -4.12 -8.94 8.10
CA GLY A 6 -4.33 -10.05 9.03
C GLY A 6 -3.88 -11.41 8.47
N PHE A 7 -2.91 -11.43 7.54
CA PHE A 7 -2.32 -12.68 7.04
C PHE A 7 -1.23 -13.25 7.94
N VAL A 8 -0.72 -12.43 8.85
CA VAL A 8 0.38 -12.81 9.74
C VAL A 8 -0.22 -13.30 11.06
N ASN A 9 -0.06 -14.58 11.34
CA ASN A 9 -0.32 -15.14 12.66
C ASN A 9 1.00 -15.11 13.46
N LYS A 10 0.99 -14.41 14.58
CA LYS A 10 2.15 -14.35 15.47
C LYS A 10 1.98 -15.23 16.69
N ASN A 11 3.09 -15.74 17.19
CA ASN A 11 3.17 -16.28 18.54
C ASN A 11 3.27 -15.15 19.56
N SER A 12 2.95 -15.42 20.82
CA SER A 12 2.98 -14.42 21.91
C SER A 12 4.36 -13.78 22.14
N ARG A 13 5.43 -14.41 21.67
CA ARG A 13 6.83 -13.98 21.88
C ARG A 13 7.40 -13.15 20.72
N GLN A 14 6.67 -12.95 19.63
CA GLN A 14 7.17 -12.28 18.43
C GLN A 14 6.43 -10.96 18.20
N THR A 15 7.16 -9.99 17.65
CA THR A 15 6.56 -8.79 17.08
C THR A 15 5.83 -9.13 15.76
N ASP A 16 4.90 -8.27 15.34
CA ASP A 16 4.20 -8.46 14.06
C ASP A 16 5.17 -8.41 12.87
N GLU A 17 6.24 -7.63 12.99
CA GLU A 17 7.28 -7.47 11.96
C GLU A 17 8.16 -8.71 11.87
N GLU A 18 8.61 -9.27 13.00
CA GLU A 18 9.38 -10.53 13.01
C GLU A 18 8.58 -11.69 12.44
N ALA A 19 7.29 -11.81 12.82
CA ALA A 19 6.41 -12.83 12.26
C ALA A 19 6.23 -12.64 10.75
N ALA A 20 5.99 -11.41 10.28
CA ALA A 20 5.89 -11.12 8.85
C ALA A 20 7.19 -11.44 8.09
N ASN A 21 8.34 -11.10 8.66
CA ASN A 21 9.65 -11.36 8.07
C ASN A 21 9.95 -12.87 8.00
N HIS A 22 9.49 -13.64 8.98
CA HIS A 22 9.58 -15.10 8.95
C HIS A 22 8.78 -15.69 7.77
N TYR A 23 7.52 -15.26 7.57
CA TYR A 23 6.74 -15.66 6.38
C TYR A 23 7.43 -15.26 5.08
N PHE A 24 8.02 -14.06 5.02
CA PHE A 24 8.76 -13.61 3.83
C PHE A 24 9.96 -14.51 3.54
N THR A 25 10.74 -14.85 4.57
CA THR A 25 11.90 -15.74 4.44
C THR A 25 11.49 -17.11 3.91
N GLN A 26 10.38 -17.69 4.41
CA GLN A 26 9.88 -18.97 3.89
C GLN A 26 9.51 -18.92 2.40
N LEU A 27 8.97 -17.81 1.90
CA LEU A 27 8.66 -17.64 0.47
C LEU A 27 9.93 -17.55 -0.38
N VAL A 28 10.99 -16.96 0.17
CA VAL A 28 12.31 -16.91 -0.47
C VAL A 28 12.97 -18.29 -0.48
N ASP A 29 12.98 -19.00 0.65
CA ASP A 29 13.56 -20.34 0.78
C ASP A 29 12.89 -21.35 -0.16
N ARG A 30 11.60 -21.16 -0.44
CA ARG A 30 10.83 -21.99 -1.40
C ARG A 30 10.97 -21.53 -2.85
N SER A 31 11.82 -20.54 -3.13
CA SER A 31 12.02 -19.96 -4.45
C SER A 31 10.73 -19.39 -5.09
N MET A 32 9.73 -19.05 -4.29
CA MET A 32 8.49 -18.42 -4.78
C MET A 32 8.70 -16.92 -5.03
N ILE A 33 9.58 -16.30 -4.25
CA ILE A 33 9.98 -14.90 -4.35
C ILE A 33 11.50 -14.84 -4.34
N GLN A 34 12.09 -14.00 -5.19
CA GLN A 34 13.50 -13.68 -5.14
C GLN A 34 13.70 -12.32 -4.48
N ALA A 35 14.37 -12.30 -3.33
CA ALA A 35 14.78 -11.07 -2.67
C ALA A 35 15.87 -10.37 -3.48
N VAL A 36 15.74 -9.04 -3.64
CA VAL A 36 16.74 -8.17 -4.24
C VAL A 36 17.31 -7.30 -3.13
N THR A 37 18.52 -7.65 -2.69
CA THR A 37 19.30 -6.88 -1.72
C THR A 37 20.16 -5.86 -2.45
N LEU A 38 20.21 -4.62 -1.94
CA LEU A 38 21.19 -3.63 -2.42
C LEU A 38 22.37 -3.60 -1.44
N PHE A 39 23.57 -3.74 -2.01
CA PHE A 39 24.84 -3.79 -1.29
C PHE A 39 25.06 -2.51 -0.48
N ALA A 40 24.93 -2.65 0.85
CA ALA A 40 25.59 -1.87 1.90
C ALA A 40 25.12 -2.30 3.31
N ARG A 41 23.95 -2.97 3.46
CA ARG A 41 23.36 -3.26 4.79
C ARG A 41 22.51 -4.55 4.90
N ASP A 42 22.57 -5.49 3.94
CA ASP A 42 21.73 -6.71 3.95
C ASP A 42 20.21 -6.48 4.11
N VAL A 43 19.74 -5.27 3.84
CA VAL A 43 18.32 -4.94 3.86
C VAL A 43 17.73 -5.26 2.48
N VAL A 44 16.75 -6.17 2.45
CA VAL A 44 15.93 -6.42 1.26
C VAL A 44 15.13 -5.17 0.95
N LYS A 45 15.43 -4.51 -0.18
CA LYS A 45 14.71 -3.30 -0.61
C LYS A 45 13.67 -3.57 -1.68
N ALA A 46 13.83 -4.65 -2.42
CA ALA A 46 12.87 -5.07 -3.43
C ALA A 46 12.81 -6.59 -3.48
N CYS A 47 11.76 -7.12 -4.09
CA CYS A 47 11.67 -8.52 -4.42
C CYS A 47 11.02 -8.68 -5.79
N LYS A 48 11.27 -9.80 -6.45
CA LYS A 48 10.64 -10.16 -7.71
C LYS A 48 10.07 -11.58 -7.62
N ILE A 49 9.07 -11.86 -8.43
CA ILE A 49 8.50 -13.21 -8.58
C ILE A 49 8.90 -13.74 -9.95
N HIS A 50 9.12 -15.06 -10.04
CA HIS A 50 9.31 -15.72 -11.34
C HIS A 50 8.02 -15.65 -12.16
N ASP A 51 8.15 -15.63 -13.49
CA ASP A 51 6.99 -15.54 -14.40
C ASP A 51 5.99 -16.69 -14.19
N LEU A 52 6.48 -17.93 -13.99
CA LEU A 52 5.62 -19.07 -13.66
C LEU A 52 4.82 -18.83 -12.36
N MET A 53 5.47 -18.30 -11.32
CA MET A 53 4.81 -17.97 -10.07
C MET A 53 3.79 -16.83 -10.24
N ARG A 54 4.08 -15.86 -11.12
CA ARG A 54 3.14 -14.80 -11.48
C ARG A 54 1.90 -15.37 -12.16
N ASP A 55 2.07 -16.29 -13.09
CA ASP A 55 0.96 -16.90 -13.83
C ASP A 55 0.09 -17.77 -12.91
N ILE A 56 0.70 -18.59 -12.05
CA ILE A 56 0.00 -19.34 -11.00
C ILE A 56 -0.76 -18.39 -10.07
N THR A 57 -0.11 -17.34 -9.59
CA THR A 57 -0.74 -16.37 -8.67
C THR A 57 -1.93 -15.67 -9.34
N THR A 58 -1.78 -15.26 -10.60
CA THR A 58 -2.85 -14.63 -11.39
C THR A 58 -4.03 -15.58 -11.57
N HIS A 59 -3.76 -16.86 -11.85
CA HIS A 59 -4.78 -17.89 -11.95
C HIS A 59 -5.53 -18.08 -10.63
N MET A 60 -4.79 -18.25 -9.52
CA MET A 60 -5.36 -18.44 -8.19
C MET A 60 -6.20 -17.24 -7.73
N ILE A 61 -5.76 -16.01 -8.02
CA ILE A 61 -6.51 -14.79 -7.68
C ILE A 61 -7.92 -14.83 -8.28
N LYS A 62 -8.05 -15.26 -9.55
CA LYS A 62 -9.33 -15.38 -10.25
C LYS A 62 -10.15 -16.56 -9.73
N GLN A 63 -9.53 -17.73 -9.61
CA GLN A 63 -10.20 -18.96 -9.16
C GLN A 63 -10.80 -18.80 -7.76
N GLU A 64 -10.02 -18.26 -6.82
CA GLU A 64 -10.41 -18.09 -5.41
C GLU A 64 -11.17 -16.79 -5.14
N LYS A 65 -11.40 -15.97 -6.18
CA LYS A 65 -12.01 -14.63 -6.06
C LYS A 65 -11.35 -13.80 -4.96
N PHE A 66 -10.01 -13.86 -4.93
CA PHE A 66 -9.21 -13.28 -3.85
C PHE A 66 -9.02 -11.77 -3.99
N GLY A 67 -9.00 -11.28 -5.24
CA GLY A 67 -8.87 -9.88 -5.63
C GLY A 67 -9.04 -9.69 -7.13
N ASP A 68 -8.91 -8.45 -7.58
CA ASP A 68 -8.87 -8.11 -8.99
C ASP A 68 -7.74 -7.10 -9.29
N ILE A 69 -7.21 -7.17 -10.51
CA ILE A 69 -6.19 -6.27 -11.04
C ILE A 69 -6.79 -5.59 -12.27
N LEU A 70 -6.82 -4.26 -12.23
CA LEU A 70 -7.25 -3.42 -13.33
C LEU A 70 -6.02 -2.89 -14.06
N GLU A 71 -5.88 -3.37 -15.28
CA GLU A 71 -4.91 -2.93 -16.28
C GLU A 71 -5.64 -2.14 -17.36
N ASP A 72 -4.88 -1.44 -18.20
CA ASP A 72 -5.46 -0.66 -19.29
C ASP A 72 -6.40 -1.52 -20.17
N GLY A 73 -7.57 -0.97 -20.50
CA GLY A 73 -8.62 -1.67 -21.25
C GLY A 73 -9.61 -2.51 -20.43
N LYS A 74 -9.34 -2.86 -19.16
CA LYS A 74 -10.30 -3.60 -18.31
C LYS A 74 -11.27 -2.65 -17.60
N LYS A 75 -12.57 -2.75 -17.94
CA LYS A 75 -13.62 -1.84 -17.42
C LYS A 75 -14.48 -2.40 -16.30
N HIS A 76 -14.46 -3.72 -16.08
CA HIS A 76 -15.37 -4.38 -15.14
C HIS A 76 -14.60 -5.06 -14.00
N ILE A 77 -15.05 -4.81 -12.77
CA ILE A 77 -14.63 -5.54 -11.57
C ILE A 77 -15.77 -6.48 -11.19
N GLU A 78 -15.46 -7.75 -10.95
CA GLU A 78 -16.45 -8.70 -10.46
C GLU A 78 -16.95 -8.31 -9.06
N GLU A 79 -18.24 -8.57 -8.80
CA GLU A 79 -18.81 -8.32 -7.48
C GLU A 79 -18.14 -9.19 -6.41
N ARG A 80 -18.05 -8.66 -5.18
CA ARG A 80 -17.53 -9.31 -3.95
C ARG A 80 -16.01 -9.39 -3.80
N GLN A 81 -15.23 -8.80 -4.70
CA GLN A 81 -13.79 -8.71 -4.53
C GLN A 81 -13.44 -7.84 -3.30
N ARG A 82 -12.53 -8.35 -2.45
CA ARG A 82 -12.07 -7.64 -1.23
C ARG A 82 -10.75 -6.90 -1.45
N ARG A 83 -10.06 -7.16 -2.57
CA ARG A 83 -8.77 -6.55 -2.90
C ARG A 83 -8.81 -6.08 -4.32
N LEU A 84 -8.38 -4.86 -4.53
CA LEU A 84 -8.32 -4.26 -5.85
C LEU A 84 -6.97 -3.61 -6.04
N SER A 85 -6.40 -3.84 -7.20
CA SER A 85 -5.24 -3.10 -7.63
C SER A 85 -5.47 -2.43 -8.97
N ILE A 86 -4.96 -1.21 -9.13
CA ILE A 86 -5.00 -0.45 -10.37
C ILE A 86 -3.56 -0.18 -10.82
N CYS A 87 -3.28 -0.43 -12.09
CA CYS A 87 -1.99 -0.14 -12.67
C CYS A 87 -2.03 0.41 -14.09
N ASP A 88 -0.87 0.93 -14.52
CA ASP A 88 -0.62 1.39 -15.90
C ASP A 88 -1.64 2.41 -16.40
N ASN A 89 -1.98 3.38 -15.55
CA ASN A 89 -2.95 4.42 -15.86
C ASN A 89 -4.29 3.89 -16.36
N ALA A 90 -4.76 2.72 -15.89
CA ALA A 90 -6.09 2.23 -16.25
C ALA A 90 -7.10 3.38 -16.06
N GLN A 91 -7.59 3.93 -17.19
CA GLN A 91 -7.91 5.35 -17.31
C GLN A 91 -9.06 5.85 -16.43
N ASN A 92 -9.73 4.98 -15.68
CA ASN A 92 -10.80 5.38 -14.79
C ASN A 92 -10.79 4.53 -13.52
N VAL A 93 -10.64 5.20 -12.39
CA VAL A 93 -11.07 4.67 -11.10
C VAL A 93 -12.53 4.20 -11.25
N PRO A 94 -12.87 2.95 -10.86
CA PRO A 94 -14.19 2.39 -11.07
C PRO A 94 -15.29 3.30 -10.54
N SER A 95 -16.39 3.42 -11.27
CA SER A 95 -17.43 4.39 -10.91
C SER A 95 -18.18 4.04 -9.63
N ASN A 96 -18.16 2.76 -9.22
CA ASN A 96 -19.03 2.17 -8.21
C ASN A 96 -18.23 1.45 -7.10
N MET A 97 -17.10 2.00 -6.64
CA MET A 97 -16.28 1.33 -5.62
C MET A 97 -16.99 1.21 -4.28
N SER A 98 -17.97 2.07 -4.01
CA SER A 98 -18.82 2.00 -2.81
C SER A 98 -19.61 0.70 -2.68
N LYS A 99 -19.90 0.00 -3.79
CA LYS A 99 -20.55 -1.31 -3.79
C LYS A 99 -19.57 -2.46 -3.51
N LEU A 100 -18.27 -2.18 -3.61
CA LEU A 100 -17.22 -3.16 -3.38
C LEU A 100 -16.85 -3.15 -1.90
N ASN A 101 -16.85 -4.31 -1.26
CA ASN A 101 -16.43 -4.48 0.14
C ASN A 101 -14.89 -4.55 0.25
N LEU A 102 -14.20 -3.57 -0.37
CA LEU A 102 -12.75 -3.54 -0.47
C LEU A 102 -12.11 -3.33 0.91
N ARG A 103 -11.17 -4.21 1.22
CA ARG A 103 -10.27 -4.17 2.37
C ARG A 103 -8.86 -3.75 1.97
N SER A 104 -8.47 -3.96 0.71
CA SER A 104 -7.17 -3.56 0.19
C SER A 104 -7.35 -2.83 -1.13
N PHE A 105 -6.69 -1.70 -1.26
CA PHE A 105 -6.63 -0.94 -2.50
C PHE A 105 -5.20 -0.48 -2.75
N LEU A 106 -4.66 -0.86 -3.90
CA LEU A 106 -3.27 -0.57 -4.29
C LEU A 106 -3.23 0.11 -5.64
N MET A 107 -2.43 1.16 -5.76
CA MET A 107 -2.15 1.83 -7.04
C MET A 107 -0.65 1.81 -7.31
N PHE A 108 -0.24 1.31 -8.49
CA PHE A 108 1.16 1.29 -8.90
C PHE A 108 1.31 1.66 -10.37
N ARG A 109 2.44 2.27 -10.73
CA ARG A 109 2.73 2.76 -12.10
C ARG A 109 1.63 3.70 -12.63
N ILE A 110 1.23 4.67 -11.81
CA ILE A 110 0.26 5.71 -12.17
C ILE A 110 1.04 7.00 -12.46
N SER A 111 0.95 7.51 -13.68
CA SER A 111 1.57 8.76 -14.10
C SER A 111 0.71 9.98 -13.81
N GLU A 112 -0.62 9.83 -13.74
CA GLU A 112 -1.55 10.92 -13.46
C GLU A 112 -2.75 10.45 -12.65
N LEU A 113 -3.15 11.25 -11.66
CA LEU A 113 -4.37 11.02 -10.89
C LEU A 113 -5.04 12.36 -10.57
N SER A 114 -6.27 12.54 -11.07
CA SER A 114 -7.01 13.78 -10.83
C SER A 114 -7.44 13.92 -9.37
N SER A 115 -7.57 15.16 -8.91
CA SER A 115 -8.01 15.44 -7.53
C SER A 115 -9.43 14.95 -7.25
N SER A 116 -10.30 14.93 -8.27
CA SER A 116 -11.66 14.39 -8.19
C SER A 116 -11.65 12.87 -8.04
N ALA A 117 -10.83 12.16 -8.82
CA ALA A 117 -10.66 10.71 -8.68
C ALA A 117 -10.11 10.35 -7.30
N LEU A 118 -9.10 11.08 -6.82
CA LEU A 118 -8.55 10.88 -5.48
C LEU A 118 -9.60 11.08 -4.39
N LYS A 119 -10.35 12.19 -4.43
CA LYS A 119 -11.47 12.44 -3.49
C LYS A 119 -12.49 11.31 -3.52
N LYS A 120 -12.83 10.82 -4.71
CA LYS A 120 -13.77 9.71 -4.90
C LYS A 120 -13.28 8.42 -4.24
N ILE A 121 -12.01 8.05 -4.43
CA ILE A 121 -11.38 6.90 -3.77
C ILE A 121 -11.57 6.98 -2.25
N PHE A 122 -11.16 8.08 -1.62
CA PHE A 122 -11.29 8.26 -0.17
C PHE A 122 -12.75 8.38 0.31
N ALA A 123 -13.63 8.88 -0.55
CA ALA A 123 -15.05 8.98 -0.25
C ALA A 123 -15.75 7.60 -0.30
N GLU A 124 -15.33 6.67 -1.14
CA GLU A 124 -16.05 5.41 -1.36
C GLU A 124 -15.46 4.21 -0.60
N LEU A 125 -14.16 4.16 -0.36
CA LEU A 125 -13.46 2.99 0.21
C LEU A 125 -13.60 2.85 1.74
N LYS A 126 -14.81 2.95 2.30
CA LYS A 126 -15.02 3.05 3.76
C LYS A 126 -14.52 1.85 4.58
N LEU A 127 -14.44 0.66 3.99
CA LEU A 127 -14.04 -0.58 4.65
C LEU A 127 -12.56 -0.92 4.50
N VAL A 128 -11.79 -0.07 3.82
CA VAL A 128 -10.40 -0.34 3.50
C VAL A 128 -9.51 -0.35 4.74
N ARG A 129 -8.64 -1.36 4.81
CA ARG A 129 -7.61 -1.55 5.85
C ARG A 129 -6.22 -1.27 5.32
N VAL A 130 -5.98 -1.57 4.05
CA VAL A 130 -4.70 -1.34 3.36
C VAL A 130 -4.91 -0.41 2.19
N LEU A 131 -4.26 0.74 2.22
CA LEU A 131 -4.23 1.68 1.12
C LEU A 131 -2.77 1.97 0.75
N ASP A 132 -2.35 1.48 -0.41
CA ASP A 132 -1.02 1.72 -0.96
C ASP A 132 -1.10 2.64 -2.17
N LEU A 133 -0.54 3.84 -2.03
CA LEU A 133 -0.45 4.85 -3.08
C LEU A 133 1.01 5.27 -3.27
N GLN A 134 1.97 4.38 -2.98
CA GLN A 134 3.38 4.64 -3.15
C GLN A 134 3.70 5.05 -4.60
N GLY A 135 4.47 6.13 -4.77
CA GLY A 135 4.88 6.62 -6.08
C GLY A 135 3.78 7.27 -6.92
N VAL A 136 2.53 7.35 -6.44
CA VAL A 136 1.45 8.04 -7.16
C VAL A 136 1.67 9.57 -7.05
N PRO A 137 1.57 10.35 -8.15
CA PRO A 137 1.90 11.78 -8.18
C PRO A 137 0.81 12.66 -7.53
N ILE A 138 0.56 12.43 -6.24
CA ILE A 138 -0.43 13.13 -5.42
C ILE A 138 0.26 14.35 -4.79
N LYS A 139 -0.22 15.56 -5.08
CA LYS A 139 0.27 16.80 -4.43
C LYS A 139 -0.46 17.14 -3.13
N HIS A 140 -1.76 16.83 -3.06
CA HIS A 140 -2.61 17.16 -1.94
C HIS A 140 -3.48 15.97 -1.55
N LEU A 141 -3.42 15.59 -0.28
CA LEU A 141 -4.27 14.54 0.26
C LEU A 141 -5.61 15.15 0.71
N PRO A 142 -6.75 14.66 0.19
CA PRO A 142 -8.06 15.23 0.49
C PRO A 142 -8.47 14.95 1.94
N LYS A 143 -9.32 15.82 2.53
CA LYS A 143 -9.76 15.67 3.94
C LYS A 143 -10.51 14.35 4.17
N GLU A 144 -11.11 13.82 3.10
CA GLU A 144 -11.81 12.55 3.00
C GLU A 144 -10.97 11.36 3.48
N VAL A 145 -9.63 11.47 3.50
CA VAL A 145 -8.77 10.44 4.11
C VAL A 145 -9.19 10.11 5.54
N GLY A 146 -9.65 11.11 6.31
CA GLY A 146 -10.11 10.90 7.69
C GLY A 146 -11.41 10.12 7.81
N TYR A 147 -12.05 9.76 6.69
CA TYR A 147 -13.23 8.88 6.68
C TYR A 147 -12.86 7.39 6.69
N LEU A 148 -11.59 7.04 6.43
CA LEU A 148 -11.13 5.65 6.37
C LEU A 148 -10.85 5.11 7.78
N ILE A 149 -11.84 5.08 8.66
CA ILE A 149 -11.66 4.75 10.07
C ILE A 149 -11.16 3.32 10.33
N HIS A 150 -11.29 2.41 9.36
CA HIS A 150 -10.79 1.04 9.42
C HIS A 150 -9.35 0.88 8.90
N LEU A 151 -8.75 1.95 8.38
CA LEU A 151 -7.43 1.92 7.78
C LEU A 151 -6.37 1.57 8.83
N ARG A 152 -5.52 0.60 8.49
CA ARG A 152 -4.42 0.06 9.29
C ARG A 152 -3.07 0.32 8.65
N TYR A 153 -3.00 0.35 7.33
CA TYR A 153 -1.79 0.63 6.56
C TYR A 153 -2.08 1.71 5.52
N LEU A 154 -1.29 2.79 5.55
CA LEU A 154 -1.31 3.84 4.55
C LEU A 154 0.11 4.11 4.07
N ASP A 155 0.38 3.92 2.78
CA ASP A 155 1.66 4.27 2.18
C ASP A 155 1.51 5.38 1.15
N LEU A 156 2.22 6.48 1.40
CA LEU A 156 2.32 7.69 0.57
C LEU A 156 3.80 8.01 0.26
N ARG A 157 4.72 7.07 0.45
CA ARG A 157 6.15 7.27 0.10
C ARG A 157 6.28 7.51 -1.41
N GLY A 158 7.21 8.36 -1.82
CA GLY A 158 7.39 8.69 -3.24
C GLY A 158 6.25 9.49 -3.88
N THR A 159 5.28 9.97 -3.09
CA THR A 159 4.27 10.93 -3.55
C THR A 159 4.80 12.37 -3.46
N LEU A 160 4.07 13.33 -4.05
CA LEU A 160 4.43 14.76 -4.03
C LEU A 160 3.71 15.54 -2.91
N ILE A 161 3.26 14.85 -1.86
CA ILE A 161 2.44 15.47 -0.82
C ILE A 161 3.27 16.45 0.00
N GLU A 162 2.84 17.71 0.01
CA GLU A 162 3.53 18.77 0.78
C GLU A 162 3.03 18.85 2.23
N ASN A 163 1.73 18.66 2.43
CA ASN A 163 1.08 18.81 3.73
C ASN A 163 0.05 17.70 3.95
N LEU A 164 -0.01 17.17 5.18
CA LEU A 164 -1.02 16.20 5.58
C LEU A 164 -2.27 16.92 6.14
N PRO A 165 -3.48 16.51 5.75
CA PRO A 165 -4.71 17.11 6.23
C PRO A 165 -4.92 16.80 7.72
N ARG A 166 -5.50 17.76 8.45
CA ARG A 166 -5.81 17.59 9.89
C ARG A 166 -6.70 16.38 10.18
N SER A 167 -7.50 15.94 9.21
CA SER A 167 -8.39 14.79 9.32
C SER A 167 -7.65 13.45 9.42
N LEU A 168 -6.35 13.38 9.11
CA LEU A 168 -5.53 12.18 9.30
C LEU A 168 -5.53 11.69 10.76
N LYS A 169 -5.77 12.60 11.72
CA LYS A 169 -5.93 12.27 13.15
C LYS A 169 -7.12 11.34 13.44
N ASN A 170 -8.08 11.24 12.52
CA ASN A 170 -9.26 10.38 12.67
C ASN A 170 -8.94 8.90 12.44
N LEU A 171 -7.78 8.58 11.87
CA LEU A 171 -7.33 7.22 11.58
C LEU A 171 -6.84 6.50 12.84
N ARG A 172 -7.76 6.22 13.76
CA ARG A 172 -7.43 5.65 15.09
C ARG A 172 -6.89 4.23 15.04
N ASN A 173 -7.17 3.49 13.97
CA ASN A 173 -6.74 2.11 13.76
C ASN A 173 -5.45 2.00 12.94
N LEU A 174 -4.82 3.12 12.57
CA LEU A 174 -3.62 3.12 11.73
C LEU A 174 -2.43 2.53 12.51
N GLN A 175 -1.87 1.44 11.97
CA GLN A 175 -0.75 0.69 12.53
C GLN A 175 0.56 1.07 11.84
N SER A 176 0.52 1.32 10.53
CA SER A 176 1.69 1.71 9.74
C SER A 176 1.35 2.87 8.82
N PHE A 177 2.24 3.87 8.80
CA PHE A 177 2.10 5.06 7.96
C PHE A 177 3.43 5.41 7.29
N GLY A 178 3.48 5.29 5.97
CA GLY A 178 4.59 5.73 5.14
C GLY A 178 4.30 7.09 4.52
N CYS A 179 5.20 8.06 4.68
CA CYS A 179 5.17 9.31 3.92
C CYS A 179 6.59 9.85 3.70
N GLN A 180 6.77 10.72 2.68
CA GLN A 180 8.04 11.38 2.42
C GLN A 180 8.42 12.30 3.59
N LYS A 181 9.65 12.20 4.12
CA LYS A 181 10.17 13.19 5.06
C LYS A 181 10.56 14.46 4.30
N HIS A 182 9.81 15.54 4.47
CA HIS A 182 10.27 16.87 4.08
C HIS A 182 11.20 17.44 5.16
N LYS A 183 12.29 18.09 4.76
CA LYS A 183 13.21 18.78 5.68
C LYS A 183 12.41 19.84 6.49
N ARG A 184 12.26 19.57 7.80
CA ARG A 184 11.79 20.45 8.89
C ARG A 184 10.39 21.08 8.74
N LYS A 185 9.32 20.30 8.99
CA LYS A 185 8.16 20.80 9.76
C LYS A 185 7.76 19.74 10.80
N LYS A 186 7.60 20.16 12.05
CA LYS A 186 7.33 19.29 13.21
C LYS A 186 6.07 18.46 12.95
N PHE A 187 6.24 17.16 12.67
CA PHE A 187 5.15 16.20 12.75
C PHE A 187 4.76 16.02 14.22
N THR A 188 3.47 15.92 14.52
CA THR A 188 3.00 15.60 15.87
C THR A 188 3.55 14.24 16.32
N SER A 189 3.84 14.11 17.60
CA SER A 189 4.62 13.01 18.21
C SER A 189 4.10 11.60 17.95
N ARG A 190 2.84 11.43 17.50
CA ARG A 190 2.23 10.11 17.31
C ARG A 190 2.75 9.31 16.09
N TYR A 191 3.35 9.98 15.10
CA TYR A 191 3.81 9.32 13.86
C TYR A 191 5.33 9.39 13.65
N GLN A 192 6.08 9.89 14.63
CA GLN A 192 7.54 10.02 14.53
C GLN A 192 8.27 8.66 14.61
N HIS A 193 7.68 7.68 15.31
CA HIS A 193 8.29 6.36 15.53
C HIS A 193 8.14 5.38 14.35
N ALA A 194 7.25 5.65 13.39
CA ALA A 194 7.10 4.82 12.19
C ALA A 194 8.10 5.19 11.08
N SER A 195 8.95 6.20 11.30
CA SER A 195 9.77 6.82 10.27
C SER A 195 11.28 6.69 10.51
N THR A 196 11.72 5.96 11.55
CA THR A 196 13.14 5.89 11.93
C THR A 196 13.95 4.77 11.28
N ALA A 197 13.41 4.01 10.33
CA ALA A 197 14.19 2.99 9.60
C ALA A 197 14.77 3.45 8.24
N GLU A 198 14.34 4.57 7.63
CA GLU A 198 14.66 4.79 6.20
C GLU A 198 15.18 6.18 5.79
N THR A 199 15.56 7.06 6.71
CA THR A 199 16.20 8.33 6.31
C THR A 199 17.47 8.61 7.09
N SER A 200 18.57 8.04 6.64
CA SER A 200 19.84 8.72 6.69
C SER A 200 20.64 8.29 5.46
N SER A 201 21.22 9.27 4.78
CA SER A 201 22.05 9.15 3.57
C SER A 201 21.32 9.20 2.21
N TYR A 202 20.65 10.32 1.92
CA TYR A 202 20.41 10.79 0.54
C TYR A 202 21.06 12.16 0.24
N ASP A 203 21.94 12.66 1.11
CA ASP A 203 22.59 13.97 0.92
C ASP A 203 24.04 13.89 0.39
N LYS A 204 24.47 12.77 -0.22
CA LYS A 204 25.72 12.74 -1.00
C LYS A 204 25.55 11.86 -2.23
N LEU A 205 25.58 12.51 -3.40
CA LEU A 205 25.69 12.02 -4.78
C LEU A 205 24.65 12.67 -5.71
N LEU A 206 24.69 14.00 -5.75
CA LEU A 206 24.84 14.78 -6.98
C LEU A 206 25.99 15.78 -6.72
#